data_AF-H1RZK3-F1
#
_entry.id   AF-H1RZK3-F1
#
_cell.length_a   1.000
_cell.length_b   1.000
_cell.length_c   1.000
_cell.angle_alpha   90.00
_cell.angle_beta   90.00
_cell.angle_gamma   90.00
#
_symmetry.space_group_name_H-M   'P 1'
#
loop_
_entity.id
_entity.type
_entity.pdbx_description
1 polymer ?
#
loop_
_entity_poly.entity_id
_entity_poly.type
_entity_poly.pdbx_seq_one_letter_code
_entity_poly.pdbx_strand_id
1 'polypeptide(L)' 'MDFDTAAMLRESLEAENAALKLYRELLALVEDRSVALEEFARQMIQIEELHAGEVDKMLRKPGQAAAFAPPPKA' A
#
# COMPACT_ATOMS: atom_id res chain seq x y z
N MET A 1 -21.62 1.08 -8.02
CA MET A 1 -20.18 1.13 -8.33
C MET A 1 -19.85 -0.25 -8.85
N ASP A 2 -19.62 -0.32 -10.15
CA ASP A 2 -19.73 -1.52 -10.97
C ASP A 2 -18.74 -2.59 -10.52
N PHE A 3 -19.19 -3.85 -10.44
CA PHE A 3 -18.43 -4.99 -9.92
C PHE A 3 -17.00 -5.09 -10.51
N ASP A 4 -16.86 -4.73 -11.78
CA ASP A 4 -15.60 -4.75 -12.52
C ASP A 4 -14.56 -3.80 -11.94
N THR A 5 -14.96 -2.63 -11.45
CA THR A 5 -14.04 -1.66 -10.82
C THR A 5 -13.45 -2.19 -9.53
N ALA A 6 -14.26 -2.85 -8.69
CA ALA A 6 -13.79 -3.46 -7.46
C ALA A 6 -12.91 -4.69 -7.71
N ALA A 7 -13.17 -5.44 -8.79
CA ALA A 7 -12.30 -6.55 -9.20
C ALA A 7 -10.93 -6.02 -9.66
N MET A 8 -10.89 -5.01 -10.53
CA MET A 8 -9.66 -4.35 -10.98
C MET A 8 -8.84 -3.80 -9.81
N LEU A 9 -9.49 -3.15 -8.84
CA LEU A 9 -8.81 -2.61 -7.66
C LEU A 9 -8.20 -3.70 -6.78
N ARG A 10 -8.85 -4.87 -6.65
CA ARG A 10 -8.28 -6.01 -5.90
C ARG A 10 -7.10 -6.61 -6.63
N GLU A 11 -7.18 -6.77 -7.94
CA GLU A 11 -6.07 -7.26 -8.77
C GLU A 11 -4.86 -6.31 -8.68
N SER A 12 -5.10 -5.00 -8.75
CA SER A 12 -4.05 -3.99 -8.52
C SER A 12 -3.44 -4.12 -7.13
N LEU A 13 -4.25 -4.26 -6.07
CA LEU A 13 -3.74 -4.46 -4.71
C LEU A 13 -2.90 -5.73 -4.57
N GLU A 14 -3.28 -6.82 -5.23
CA GLU A 14 -2.50 -8.06 -5.26
C GLU A 14 -1.15 -7.86 -5.96
N ALA A 15 -1.13 -7.13 -7.08
CA ALA A 15 0.09 -6.77 -7.78
C ALA A 15 1.02 -5.91 -6.91
N GLU A 16 0.50 -4.89 -6.21
CA GLU A 16 1.32 -4.05 -5.32
C GLU A 16 1.91 -4.86 -4.17
N ASN A 17 1.15 -5.78 -3.59
CA ASN A 17 1.66 -6.66 -2.53
C ASN A 17 2.76 -7.60 -3.04
N ALA A 18 2.65 -8.11 -4.27
CA ALA A 18 3.68 -8.90 -4.90
C ALA A 18 4.95 -8.07 -5.16
N ALA A 19 4.80 -6.84 -5.66
CA ALA A 19 5.91 -5.91 -5.88
C ALA A 19 6.61 -5.55 -4.56
N LEU A 20 5.86 -5.22 -3.51
CA LEU A 20 6.39 -4.94 -2.17
C LEU A 20 7.23 -6.08 -1.62
N LYS A 21 6.77 -7.33 -1.80
CA LYS A 21 7.52 -8.51 -1.39
C LYS A 21 8.87 -8.57 -2.11
N LEU A 22 8.88 -8.38 -3.44
CA LEU A 22 10.10 -8.41 -4.25
C LEU A 22 11.06 -7.28 -3.87
N TYR A 23 10.58 -6.06 -3.62
CA TYR A 23 11.45 -4.95 -3.22
C TYR A 23 12.02 -5.14 -1.82
N ARG A 24 11.27 -5.75 -0.89
CA ARG A 24 11.78 -6.12 0.44
C ARG A 24 12.85 -7.21 0.36
N GLU A 25 12.66 -8.20 -0.51
CA GLU A 25 13.67 -9.21 -0.80
C GLU A 25 14.93 -8.59 -1.43
N LEU A 26 14.76 -7.68 -2.42
CA LEU A 26 15.86 -6.94 -3.01
C LEU A 26 16.64 -6.15 -1.96
N LEU A 27 15.95 -5.41 -1.10
CA LEU A 27 16.58 -4.61 -0.05
C LEU A 27 17.47 -5.49 0.86
N ALA A 28 16.96 -6.65 1.29
CA ALA A 28 17.75 -7.59 2.10
C ALA A 28 18.95 -8.18 1.34
N LEU A 29 18.83 -8.37 0.02
CA LEU A 29 19.94 -8.87 -0.81
C LEU A 29 21.03 -7.83 -1.04
N VAL A 30 20.70 -6.53 -1.04
CA VAL A 30 21.63 -5.45 -1.39
C VAL A 30 22.12 -4.64 -0.18
N GLU A 31 21.54 -4.90 1.00
CA GLU A 31 21.98 -4.33 2.28
C GLU A 31 23.49 -4.49 2.48
N ASP A 32 24.15 -3.39 2.84
CA ASP A 32 25.60 -3.26 3.06
C ASP A 32 26.47 -3.58 1.83
N ARG A 33 25.86 -3.77 0.66
CA ARG A 33 26.54 -4.15 -0.59
C ARG A 33 26.42 -3.08 -1.67
N SER A 34 25.32 -2.34 -1.70
CA SER A 34 25.11 -1.28 -2.70
C SER A 34 24.13 -0.23 -2.20
N VAL A 35 24.65 0.92 -1.76
CA VAL A 35 23.85 2.07 -1.33
C VAL A 35 22.83 2.48 -2.39
N ALA A 36 23.23 2.51 -3.66
CA ALA A 36 22.34 2.90 -4.75
C ALA A 36 21.14 1.95 -4.92
N LEU A 37 21.35 0.64 -4.75
CA LEU A 37 20.26 -0.34 -4.85
C LEU A 37 19.38 -0.35 -3.60
N GLU A 38 19.95 -0.06 -2.42
CA GLU A 38 19.16 0.14 -1.21
C GLU A 38 18.23 1.34 -1.33
N GLU A 39 18.75 2.48 -1.79
CA GLU A 39 17.94 3.69 -1.99
C GLU A 39 16.84 3.45 -3.00
N PHE A 40 17.16 2.77 -4.11
CA PHE A 40 16.16 2.36 -5.09
C PHE A 40 15.07 1.47 -4.46
N ALA A 41 15.46 0.40 -3.75
CA ALA A 41 14.49 -0.51 -3.15
C ALA A 41 13.61 0.20 -2.11
N ARG A 42 14.18 1.10 -1.28
CA ARG A 42 13.43 1.89 -0.30
C ARG A 42 12.44 2.86 -0.96
N GLN A 43 12.84 3.53 -2.03
CA GLN A 43 11.95 4.40 -2.80
C GLN A 43 10.78 3.63 -3.41
N MET A 44 11.07 2.47 -4.02
CA MET A 44 10.01 1.64 -4.61
C MET A 44 9.06 1.09 -3.54
N ILE A 45 9.55 0.65 -2.38
CA ILE A 45 8.69 0.23 -1.25
C ILE A 45 7.75 1.36 -0.84
N GLN A 46 8.27 2.59 -0.69
CA GLN A 46 7.45 3.74 -0.31
C GLN A 46 6.34 4.03 -1.34
N ILE A 47 6.66 3.94 -2.63
CA ILE A 47 5.72 4.17 -3.73
C ILE A 47 4.59 3.13 -3.68
N GLU A 48 4.92 1.84 -3.57
CA GLU A 48 3.88 0.80 -3.57
C GLU A 48 3.05 0.80 -2.28
N GLU A 49 3.63 1.17 -1.13
CA GLU A 49 2.85 1.37 0.11
C GLU A 49 1.83 2.51 -0.03
N LEU A 50 2.19 3.59 -0.74
CA LEU A 50 1.27 4.67 -1.06
C LEU A 50 0.15 4.18 -2.00
N HIS A 51 0.50 3.52 -3.10
CA HIS A 51 -0.46 2.98 -4.06
C HIS A 51 -1.44 2.00 -3.40
N ALA A 52 -0.94 1.05 -2.61
CA ALA A 52 -1.78 0.12 -1.85
C ALA A 52 -2.72 0.85 -0.89
N GLY A 53 -2.25 1.91 -0.23
CA GLY A 53 -3.07 2.74 0.64
C GLY A 53 -4.15 3.54 -0.08
N GLU A 54 -3.91 3.96 -1.32
CA GLU A 54 -4.92 4.61 -2.18
C GLU A 54 -5.98 3.62 -2.67
N VAL A 55 -5.54 2.46 -3.14
CA VAL A 55 -6.43 1.36 -3.57
C VAL A 55 -7.31 0.88 -2.40
N ASP A 56 -6.75 0.71 -1.20
CA ASP A 56 -7.52 0.35 -0.01
C ASP A 56 -8.60 1.40 0.33
N LYS A 57 -8.26 2.70 0.23
CA LYS A 57 -9.26 3.78 0.41
C LYS A 57 -10.38 3.70 -0.63
N MET A 58 -10.06 3.37 -1.88
CA MET A 58 -11.05 3.22 -2.96
C MET A 58 -11.94 1.97 -2.79
N LEU A 59 -11.44 0.91 -2.16
CA LEU A 59 -12.19 -0.31 -1.86
C LEU A 59 -13.11 -0.16 -0.62
N ARG A 60 -12.87 0.82 0.26
CA ARG A 60 -13.75 1.10 1.40
C ARG A 60 -15.11 1.61 0.92
N LYS A 61 -16.18 1.05 1.49
CA LYS A 61 -17.55 1.49 1.17
C LYS A 61 -17.77 2.94 1.63
N PRO A 62 -18.42 3.81 0.83
CA PRO A 62 -18.84 5.12 1.29
C PRO A 62 -19.77 4.95 2.51
N GLY A 63 -19.41 5.56 3.65
CA GLY A 63 -20.22 5.55 4.88
C GLY A 63 -19.68 4.75 6.07
N GLN A 64 -18.50 4.11 5.97
CA GLN A 64 -17.86 3.40 7.11
C GLN A 64 -16.71 4.18 7.76
N ALA A 65 -16.49 5.44 7.39
CA ALA A 65 -15.71 6.34 8.23
C ALA A 65 -16.56 6.66 9.46
N ALA A 66 -16.37 5.90 10.55
CA ALA A 66 -16.90 6.32 11.84
C ALA A 66 -16.40 7.74 12.09
N ALA A 67 -17.34 8.70 12.13
CA ALA A 67 -17.03 10.05 12.55
C ALA A 67 -16.34 9.92 13.92
N PHE A 68 -15.12 10.44 14.02
CA PHE A 68 -14.40 10.49 15.27
C PHE A 68 -15.24 11.28 16.27
N ALA A 69 -15.99 10.58 17.13
CA ALA A 69 -16.74 11.20 18.21
C ALA A 69 -15.72 11.47 19.34
N PRO A 70 -15.50 12.73 19.76
CA PRO A 70 -14.66 12.99 20.92
C PRO A 70 -15.30 12.34 22.16
N PRO A 71 -14.49 11.85 23.12
CA PRO A 71 -15.01 11.20 24.31
C PRO A 71 -15.89 12.18 25.11
N PRO A 72 -16.95 11.69 25.78
CA PRO A 72 -17.82 12.55 26.57
C PRO A 72 -17.01 13.21 27.68
N LYS A 73 -17.12 14.54 27.79
CA LYS A 73 -16.57 15.29 28.93
C LYS A 73 -17.34 14.88 30.18
N ALA A 74 -16.62 14.44 31.19
CA ALA A 74 -17.13 14.27 32.56
C ALA A 74 -17.36 15.64 33.22
#